data_AF-A0A094IJU0-F1
#
_entry.id   AF-A0A094IJU0-F1
#
_cell.length_a   1.000
_cell.length_b   1.000
_cell.length_c   1.000
_cell.angle_alpha   90.00
_cell.angle_beta   90.00
_cell.angle_gamma   90.00
#
_symmetry.space_group_name_H-M   'P 1'
#
loop_
_entity.id
_entity.type
_entity.pdbx_description
1 polymer ?
#
loop_
_entity_poly.entity_id
_entity_poly.type
_entity_poly.pdbx_seq_one_letter_code
_entity_poly.pdbx_strand_id
1 'polypeptide(L)' 'MFSNKDMSVIDWWIFAILMLIPFLNIIIMFVIVLSPTSNKSLKNYILALFLPFVIVFVFLFFTGFFTAFAPY' A
#
# COMPACT_ATOMS: atom_id res chain seq x y z
N MET A 1 -9.03 16.03 2.18
CA MET A 1 -8.79 14.93 1.22
C MET A 1 -9.11 13.54 1.77
N PHE A 2 -8.53 13.10 2.89
CA PHE A 2 -8.55 11.68 3.27
C PHE A 2 -9.89 11.12 3.72
N SER A 3 -10.84 11.94 4.16
CA SER A 3 -12.19 11.48 4.56
C SER A 3 -13.30 11.93 3.61
N ASN A 4 -12.96 12.60 2.51
CA ASN A 4 -13.94 12.99 1.49
C ASN A 4 -14.37 11.76 0.71
N LYS A 5 -15.65 11.67 0.31
CA LYS A 5 -16.18 10.52 -0.45
C LYS A 5 -15.52 10.37 -1.83
N ASP A 6 -15.29 11.49 -2.49
CA ASP A 6 -14.62 11.58 -3.79
C ASP A 6 -13.44 12.54 -3.68
N MET A 7 -12.26 12.10 -4.12
CA MET A 7 -11.06 12.96 -4.16
C MET A 7 -11.04 13.74 -5.46
N SER A 8 -10.86 15.06 -5.33
CA SER A 8 -10.63 15.92 -6.49
C SER A 8 -9.25 15.65 -7.11
N VAL A 9 -9.04 16.08 -8.35
CA VAL A 9 -7.73 15.96 -9.03
C VAL A 9 -6.62 16.67 -8.23
N ILE A 10 -6.94 17.80 -7.59
CA ILE A 10 -5.99 18.56 -6.77
C ILE A 10 -5.64 17.77 -5.49
N ASP A 11 -6.60 17.10 -4.87
CA ASP A 11 -6.34 16.23 -3.71
C ASP A 11 -5.35 15.10 -4.04
N TRP A 12 -5.45 14.53 -5.26
CA TRP A 12 -4.52 13.51 -5.74
C TRP A 12 -3.11 14.05 -5.94
N TRP A 13 -2.96 15.26 -6.49
CA TRP A 13 -1.65 15.89 -6.62
C TRP A 13 -1.01 16.21 -5.27
N ILE A 14 -1.79 16.71 -4.31
CA ILE A 14 -1.31 16.96 -2.94
C ILE A 14 -0.87 15.65 -2.30
N PHE A 15 -1.66 14.58 -2.44
CA PHE A 15 -1.29 13.27 -1.96
C PHE A 15 0.02 12.77 -2.61
N ALA A 16 0.17 12.89 -3.92
CA ALA A 16 1.38 12.48 -4.62
C ALA A 16 2.63 13.23 -4.12
N ILE A 17 2.53 14.54 -3.89
CA ILE A 17 3.63 15.34 -3.33
C ILE A 17 3.96 14.90 -1.90
N LEU A 18 2.95 14.65 -1.07
CA LEU A 18 3.17 14.16 0.30
C LEU A 18 3.88 12.80 0.33
N MET A 19 3.60 11.93 -0.65
CA MET A 19 4.23 10.62 -0.78
C MET A 19 5.70 10.69 -1.22
N LEU A 20 6.19 11.83 -1.75
CA LEU A 20 7.61 12.00 -2.09
C LEU A 20 8.52 12.06 -0.86
N ILE A 21 7.97 12.44 0.30
CA ILE A 21 8.74 12.56 1.53
C ILE A 21 8.74 11.17 2.23
N PRO A 22 9.89 10.48 2.34
CA PRO A 22 9.92 9.07 2.73
C PRO A 22 9.29 8.77 4.10
N PHE A 23 9.61 9.57 5.12
CA PHE A 23 9.10 9.37 6.48
C PHE A 23 7.60 9.65 6.57
N LEU A 24 7.13 10.72 5.92
CA LEU A 24 5.71 11.07 5.89
C LEU A 24 4.89 10.03 5.12
N ASN A 25 5.44 9.49 4.03
CA ASN A 25 4.79 8.45 3.23
C ASN A 25 4.41 7.23 4.10
N ILE A 26 5.35 6.71 4.90
CA ILE A 26 5.08 5.57 5.79
C ILE A 26 3.97 5.91 6.79
N ILE A 27 4.07 7.05 7.48
CA ILE A 27 3.08 7.47 8.48
C ILE A 27 1.70 7.63 7.84
N ILE A 28 1.62 8.33 6.70
CA ILE A 28 0.37 8.60 5.99
C ILE A 28 -0.26 7.29 5.50
N MET A 29 0.53 6.33 4.98
CA MET A 29 0.01 5.02 4.59
C MET A 29 -0.64 4.29 5.76
N PHE A 30 0.02 4.24 6.93
CA PHE A 30 -0.56 3.61 8.12
C PHE A 30 -1.84 4.30 8.56
N VAL A 31 -1.85 5.64 8.61
CA VAL A 31 -3.04 6.42 8.98
C VAL A 31 -4.20 6.12 8.03
N ILE A 32 -3.98 6.10 6.71
CA ILE A 32 -5.05 5.89 5.73
C ILE A 32 -5.59 4.45 5.79
N VAL A 33 -4.71 3.45 5.90
CA VAL A 33 -5.12 2.03 5.92
C VAL A 33 -5.84 1.68 7.22
N LEU A 34 -5.34 2.16 8.37
CA LEU A 34 -5.92 1.85 9.68
C LEU A 34 -7.15 2.69 10.01
N SER A 35 -7.27 3.90 9.45
CA SER A 35 -8.43 4.73 9.70
C SER A 35 -9.69 4.15 9.03
N PRO A 36 -10.80 4.01 9.79
CA PRO A 36 -12.07 3.54 9.27
C PRO A 36 -12.81 4.61 8.47
N THR A 37 -12.44 5.88 8.63
CA THR A 37 -13.08 7.03 7.96
C THR A 37 -12.35 7.47 6.69
N SER A 38 -11.33 6.73 6.27
CA SER A 38 -10.58 7.03 5.05
C SER A 38 -11.42 6.78 3.80
N ASN A 39 -11.15 7.56 2.75
CA ASN A 39 -11.70 7.41 1.42
C ASN A 39 -11.41 5.99 0.91
N LYS A 40 -12.45 5.29 0.44
CA LYS A 40 -12.35 3.92 -0.04
C LYS A 40 -11.42 3.78 -1.26
N SER A 41 -11.49 4.72 -2.21
CA SER A 41 -10.65 4.72 -3.41
C SER A 41 -9.18 4.88 -3.05
N LEU A 42 -8.85 5.85 -2.18
CA LEU A 42 -7.48 6.06 -1.73
C LEU A 42 -6.96 4.86 -0.91
N LYS A 43 -7.79 4.29 -0.04
CA LYS A 43 -7.43 3.10 0.73
C LYS A 43 -7.15 1.91 -0.18
N ASN A 44 -7.98 1.69 -1.20
CA ASN A 44 -7.76 0.63 -2.18
C ASN A 44 -6.51 0.87 -3.02
N TYR A 45 -6.23 2.13 -3.41
CA TYR A 45 -5.00 2.49 -4.11
C TYR A 45 -3.76 2.12 -3.28
N ILE A 46 -3.73 2.49 -1.99
CA ILE A 46 -2.61 2.15 -1.10
C ILE A 46 -2.49 0.64 -0.91
N LEU A 47 -3.60 -0.08 -0.68
CA LEU A 47 -3.57 -1.54 -0.57
C LEU A 47 -3.07 -2.20 -1.87
N ALA A 48 -3.43 -1.66 -3.03
CA ALA A 48 -2.95 -2.13 -4.32
C ALA A 48 -1.44 -1.90 -4.50
N LEU A 49 -0.87 -0.83 -3.93
CA LEU A 49 0.60 -0.64 -3.92
C LEU A 49 1.32 -1.72 -3.12
N PHE A 50 0.69 -2.27 -2.07
CA PHE A 50 1.26 -3.37 -1.29
C PHE A 50 1.10 -4.74 -1.97
N LEU A 51 0.15 -4.88 -2.89
CA LEU A 51 -0.18 -6.16 -3.51
C LEU A 51 1.01 -6.82 -4.24
N PRO A 52 1.84 -6.12 -5.04
CA PRO A 52 3.03 -6.71 -5.65
C PRO A 52 4.02 -7.25 -4.62
N PHE A 53 4.22 -6.54 -3.50
CA PHE A 53 5.11 -7.00 -2.42
C PHE A 53 4.57 -8.28 -1.77
N VAL A 54 3.26 -8.35 -1.55
CA VAL A 54 2.60 -9.57 -1.04
C VAL A 54 2.78 -10.72 -2.04
N ILE A 55 2.57 -10.49 -3.33
CA ILE A 55 2.74 -11.52 -4.37
C ILE A 55 4.19 -12.02 -4.40
N VAL A 56 5.17 -11.12 -4.43
CA VAL A 56 6.59 -11.48 -4.44
C VAL A 56 6.96 -12.22 -3.15
N PHE A 57 6.48 -11.75 -2.00
CA PHE A 57 6.71 -12.41 -0.71
C PHE A 57 6.15 -13.84 -0.71
N VAL A 58 4.91 -14.03 -1.15
CA VAL A 58 4.26 -15.34 -1.27
C VAL A 58 5.04 -16.23 -2.23
N PHE A 59 5.43 -15.71 -3.40
CA PHE A 59 6.18 -16.47 -4.39
C PHE A 59 7.54 -16.91 -3.83
N LEU A 60 8.32 -15.99 -3.25
CA LEU A 60 9.61 -16.29 -2.63
C LEU A 60 9.47 -17.23 -1.43
N PHE A 61 8.41 -17.09 -0.64
CA PHE A 61 8.13 -17.98 0.46
C PHE A 61 7.91 -19.40 -0.04
N PHE A 62 7.05 -19.60 -1.04
CA PHE A 62 6.82 -20.93 -1.60
C PHE A 62 8.06 -21.46 -2.33
N THR A 63 8.68 -20.71 -3.25
CA THR A 63 9.86 -21.19 -3.98
C THR A 63 11.05 -21.43 -3.05
N GLY A 64 11.29 -20.53 -2.09
CA GLY A 64 12.35 -20.64 -1.09
C GLY A 64 12.12 -21.79 -0.12
N PHE A 65 10.89 -21.96 0.37
CA PHE A 65 10.50 -23.09 1.21
C PHE A 65 10.60 -24.42 0.43
N PHE A 66 10.14 -24.48 -0.82
CA PHE A 66 10.31 -25.65 -1.67
C PHE A 66 11.78 -25.94 -1.95
N THR A 67 12.65 -24.95 -2.18
CA THR A 67 14.09 -25.19 -2.33
C THR A 67 14.78 -25.62 -1.03
N ALA A 68 14.28 -25.20 0.13
CA ALA A 68 14.85 -25.56 1.43
C ALA A 68 14.41 -26.96 1.92
N PHE A 69 13.29 -27.48 1.44
CA PHE A 69 12.69 -28.74 1.90
C PHE A 69 12.42 -29.77 0.78
N ALA A 70 12.67 -29.47 -0.49
CA ALA A 70 12.65 -30.47 -1.57
C ALA A 70 13.96 -31.27 -1.53
N PRO A 71 13.90 -32.59 -1.27
CA PRO A 71 15.09 -33.43 -1.18
C PRO A 71 15.59 -33.74 -2.59
N TYR A 72 16.50 -32.92 -3.08
CA TYR A 72 17.47 -33.30 -4.11
C TYR A 72 18.87 -33.05 -3.57
#